data_AF-A0A6N0DUJ4-F1
#
_entry.id   AF-A0A6N0DUJ4-F1
#
_cell.length_a   1.000
_cell.length_b   1.000
_cell.length_c   1.000
_cell.angle_alpha   90.00
_cell.angle_beta   90.00
_cell.angle_gamma   90.00
#
_symmetry.space_group_name_H-M   'P 1'
#
loop_
_entity.id
_entity.type
_entity.pdbx_description
1 polymer ?
#
loop_
_entity_poly.entity_id
_entity_poly.type
_entity_poly.pdbx_seq_one_letter_code
_entity_poly.pdbx_strand_id
1 'polypeptide(L)'
;MREIKEADSFEDAVLALGGYRAIDKAMEPIIEALYRNPYGFEYHENDWCSFRYARTRRIEGVPPLIVIFTIQENGDVLLQHVEEDDNPYL
;
A
#
# COMPACT_ATOMS: atom_id res chain seq x y z
N MET A 1 10.11 13.04 12.37
CA MET A 1 10.42 11.81 11.62
C MET A 1 9.10 11.37 11.02
N ARG A 2 9.05 11.03 9.73
CA ARG A 2 7.80 10.58 9.09
C ARG A 2 7.45 9.20 9.62
N GLU A 3 6.21 9.00 10.01
CA GLU A 3 5.69 7.70 10.40
C GLU A 3 4.87 7.08 9.26
N ILE A 4 4.87 5.75 9.20
CA ILE A 4 3.95 4.97 8.38
C ILE A 4 3.00 4.30 9.36
N LYS A 5 1.70 4.56 9.19
CA LYS A 5 0.61 4.09 10.04
C LYS A 5 -0.32 3.22 9.22
N GLU A 6 -0.97 2.28 9.88
CA GLU A 6 -1.95 1.37 9.28
C GLU A 6 -3.34 1.79 9.78
N ALA A 7 -4.31 1.87 8.87
CA ALA A 7 -5.72 2.00 9.24
C ALA A 7 -6.28 0.63 9.64
N ASP A 8 -7.32 0.61 10.46
CA ASP A 8 -7.99 -0.65 10.85
C ASP A 8 -8.42 -1.49 9.62
N SER A 9 -8.87 -0.82 8.55
CA SER A 9 -9.22 -1.45 7.27
C SER A 9 -8.04 -2.12 6.56
N PHE A 10 -6.82 -1.62 6.77
CA PHE A 10 -5.60 -2.22 6.24
C PHE A 10 -5.28 -3.51 6.98
N GLU A 11 -5.36 -3.51 8.31
CA GLU A 11 -5.11 -4.71 9.13
C GLU A 11 -6.10 -5.84 8.77
N ASP A 12 -7.38 -5.51 8.63
CA ASP A 12 -8.42 -6.45 8.21
C ASP A 12 -8.12 -7.06 6.84
N ALA A 13 -7.64 -6.25 5.89
CA ALA A 13 -7.27 -6.70 4.56
C ALA A 13 -6.03 -7.61 4.58
N VAL A 14 -5.02 -7.28 5.38
CA VAL A 14 -3.82 -8.14 5.55
C VAL A 14 -4.20 -9.51 6.10
N LEU A 15 -5.13 -9.57 7.06
CA LEU A 15 -5.63 -10.83 7.61
C LEU A 15 -6.39 -11.64 6.56
N ALA A 16 -7.24 -10.99 5.74
CA ALA A 16 -8.00 -11.64 4.68
C ALA A 16 -7.10 -12.28 3.61
N LEU A 17 -5.95 -11.68 3.34
CA LEU A 17 -4.94 -12.14 2.38
C LEU A 17 -4.04 -13.28 2.88
N GLY A 18 -4.39 -13.92 4.01
CA GLY A 18 -3.66 -15.07 4.55
C GLY A 18 -2.54 -14.71 5.54
N GLY A 19 -2.49 -13.45 5.98
CA GLY A 19 -1.71 -13.01 7.13
C GLY A 19 -0.36 -12.34 6.80
N TYR A 20 0.22 -11.76 7.84
CA TYR A 20 1.33 -10.80 7.78
C TYR A 20 2.57 -11.29 7.03
N ARG A 21 2.99 -12.56 7.20
CA ARG A 21 4.34 -12.97 6.77
C ARG A 21 4.60 -12.89 5.26
N ALA A 22 3.60 -13.21 4.43
CA ALA A 22 3.73 -13.11 2.98
C ALA A 22 3.63 -11.66 2.51
N ILE A 23 2.76 -10.88 3.16
CA ILE A 23 2.55 -9.47 2.86
C ILE A 23 3.76 -8.63 3.26
N ASP A 24 4.33 -8.83 4.44
CA ASP A 24 5.50 -8.08 4.93
C ASP A 24 6.65 -8.14 3.93
N LYS A 25 6.91 -9.33 3.36
CA LYS A 25 7.95 -9.53 2.34
C LYS A 25 7.63 -8.79 1.03
N ALA A 26 6.35 -8.75 0.63
CA ALA A 26 5.93 -8.03 -0.56
C ALA A 26 5.92 -6.50 -0.33
N MET A 27 5.66 -6.06 0.90
CA MET A 27 5.55 -4.66 1.32
C MET A 27 6.90 -3.97 1.53
N GLU A 28 7.94 -4.72 1.90
CA GLU A 28 9.30 -4.19 2.14
C GLU A 28 9.76 -3.13 1.11
N PRO A 29 9.74 -3.39 -0.21
CA PRO A 29 10.15 -2.39 -1.20
C PRO A 29 9.22 -1.15 -1.26
N ILE A 30 7.94 -1.30 -0.95
CA ILE A 30 6.99 -0.17 -0.88
C ILE A 30 7.32 0.69 0.33
N ILE A 31 7.52 0.07 1.49
CA ILE A 31 7.83 0.78 2.74
C ILE A 31 9.13 1.59 2.58
N GLU A 32 10.18 1.03 1.99
CA GLU A 32 11.41 1.77 1.69
C GLU A 32 11.17 2.97 0.77
N ALA A 33 10.36 2.79 -0.28
CA ALA A 33 10.03 3.85 -1.23
C ALA A 33 9.19 4.97 -0.58
N LEU A 34 8.25 4.62 0.31
CA LEU A 34 7.44 5.56 1.09
C LEU A 34 8.30 6.39 2.06
N TYR A 35 9.32 5.80 2.68
CA TYR A 35 10.27 6.55 3.51
C TYR A 35 11.10 7.54 2.67
N ARG A 36 11.50 7.14 1.45
CA ARG A 36 12.32 7.99 0.57
C ARG A 36 11.53 9.13 -0.05
N ASN A 37 10.41 8.85 -0.72
CA ASN A 37 9.58 9.87 -1.38
C ASN A 37 8.13 9.39 -1.62
N PRO A 38 7.20 9.61 -0.68
CA PRO A 38 5.81 9.17 -0.80
C PRO A 38 5.01 10.01 -1.80
N TYR A 39 5.50 11.21 -2.15
CA TYR A 39 4.88 12.06 -3.18
C TYR A 39 5.25 11.63 -4.61
N GLY A 40 6.21 10.71 -4.76
CA GLY A 40 6.64 10.18 -6.05
C GLY A 40 5.68 9.15 -6.65
N PHE A 41 4.70 8.68 -5.89
CA PHE A 41 3.67 7.75 -6.37
C PHE A 41 2.57 8.48 -7.13
N GLU A 42 1.85 7.77 -7.99
CA GLU A 42 0.71 8.33 -8.74
C GLU A 42 -0.37 8.82 -7.76
N TYR A 43 -0.95 9.98 -8.07
CA TYR A 43 -1.98 10.62 -7.26
C TYR A 43 -3.30 10.62 -8.01
N HIS A 44 -4.34 10.12 -7.35
CA HIS A 44 -5.70 10.14 -7.84
C HIS A 44 -6.55 11.03 -6.95
N GLU A 45 -7.33 11.90 -7.58
CA GLU A 45 -8.28 12.78 -6.92
C GLU A 45 -9.54 12.87 -7.75
N ASN A 46 -10.68 12.74 -7.09
CA ASN A 46 -12.00 13.02 -7.63
C ASN A 46 -12.86 13.70 -6.55
N ASP A 47 -14.13 13.97 -6.88
CA ASP A 47 -15.05 14.69 -5.99
C ASP A 47 -15.34 13.97 -4.65
N TRP A 48 -15.00 12.69 -4.52
CA TRP A 48 -15.30 11.85 -3.35
C TRP A 48 -14.07 11.40 -2.58
N CYS A 49 -12.91 11.25 -3.24
CA CYS A 49 -11.71 10.76 -2.60
C CYS A 49 -10.42 11.29 -3.23
N SER A 50 -9.37 11.35 -2.41
CA SER A 50 -8.00 11.54 -2.85
C SER A 50 -7.09 10.49 -2.23
N PHE A 51 -6.28 9.83 -3.05
CA PHE A 51 -5.39 8.77 -2.61
C PHE A 51 -4.19 8.60 -3.54
N ARG A 52 -3.21 7.85 -3.05
CA ARG A 52 -2.09 7.34 -3.83
C ARG A 52 -2.09 5.83 -3.74
N TYR A 53 -1.48 5.18 -4.72
CA TYR A 53 -1.32 3.74 -4.67
C TYR A 53 0.08 3.32 -5.11
N ALA A 54 0.49 2.15 -4.65
CA ALA A 54 1.70 1.46 -5.03
C ALA A 54 1.36 0.03 -5.43
N ARG A 55 2.02 -0.48 -6.47
CA ARG A 55 1.87 -1.86 -6.95
C ARG A 55 3.17 -2.61 -6.67
N THR A 56 3.11 -3.73 -5.96
CA THR A 56 4.26 -4.63 -5.82
C THR A 56 4.41 -5.46 -7.10
N ARG A 57 5.58 -6.06 -7.28
CA ARG A 57 5.77 -7.13 -8.27
C ARG A 57 5.44 -8.47 -7.63
N ARG A 58 5.07 -9.46 -8.44
CA ARG A 58 4.95 -10.86 -8.00
C ARG A 58 6.28 -11.34 -7.40
N ILE A 59 6.22 -11.98 -6.23
CA ILE A 59 7.38 -12.56 -5.54
C ILE A 59 7.03 -13.98 -5.09
N GLU A 60 7.74 -15.00 -5.58
CA GLU A 60 7.75 -16.38 -5.04
C GLU A 60 6.37 -16.91 -4.57
N GLY A 61 5.38 -16.96 -5.46
CA GLY A 61 4.05 -17.47 -5.15
C GLY A 61 3.10 -16.47 -4.47
N VAL A 62 3.58 -15.30 -4.08
CA VAL A 62 2.75 -14.16 -3.64
C VAL A 62 2.35 -13.34 -4.87
N PRO A 63 1.04 -13.15 -5.13
CA PRO A 63 0.58 -12.30 -6.22
C PRO A 63 1.01 -10.84 -6.01
N PRO A 64 1.03 -10.02 -7.07
CA PRO A 64 1.24 -8.58 -6.91
C PRO A 64 0.16 -8.01 -5.99
N LEU A 65 0.53 -7.01 -5.19
CA LEU A 65 -0.36 -6.32 -4.27
C LEU A 65 -0.53 -4.88 -4.70
N ILE A 66 -1.74 -4.36 -4.58
CA ILE A 66 -2.06 -2.94 -4.66
C ILE A 66 -2.19 -2.43 -3.23
N VAL A 67 -1.45 -1.38 -2.91
CA VAL A 67 -1.47 -0.72 -1.61
C VAL A 67 -1.97 0.69 -1.82
N ILE A 68 -3.09 1.02 -1.20
CA ILE A 68 -3.68 2.37 -1.23
C ILE A 68 -3.30 3.09 0.05
N PHE A 69 -2.84 4.33 -0.07
CA PHE A 69 -2.43 5.14 1.06
C PHE A 69 -2.73 6.63 0.84
N THR A 70 -2.81 7.36 1.95
CA THR A 70 -2.90 8.82 1.96
C THR A 70 -1.72 9.43 2.70
N ILE A 71 -1.47 10.72 2.47
CA ILE A 71 -0.47 11.48 3.22
C ILE A 71 -1.23 12.47 4.10
N GLN A 72 -1.04 12.37 5.41
CA GLN A 72 -1.68 13.23 6.39
C GLN A 72 -1.05 14.64 6.39
N GLU A 73 -1.73 15.62 6.98
CA GLU A 73 -1.27 17.03 7.02
C GLU A 73 0.10 17.18 7.70
N ASN A 74 0.42 16.32 8.65
CA ASN A 74 1.72 16.28 9.33
C ASN A 74 2.83 15.61 8.50
N GLY A 75 2.51 15.11 7.30
CA GLY A 75 3.42 14.44 6.39
C GLY A 75 3.60 12.94 6.65
N ASP A 76 2.85 12.35 7.58
CA ASP A 76 2.79 10.91 7.81
C ASP A 76 2.05 10.19 6.69
N VAL A 77 2.39 8.91 6.47
CA VAL A 77 1.70 8.05 5.51
C VAL A 77 0.73 7.17 6.26
N LEU A 78 -0.53 7.15 5.82
CA LEU A 78 -1.55 6.25 6.34
C LEU A 78 -1.90 5.23 5.26
N LEU A 79 -1.52 3.96 5.49
CA LEU A 79 -1.91 2.82 4.67
C LEU A 79 -3.40 2.55 4.91
N GLN A 80 -4.21 2.67 3.86
CA GLN A 80 -5.67 2.61 3.93
C GLN A 80 -6.17 1.19 3.62
N HIS A 81 -5.60 0.57 2.59
CA HIS A 81 -6.08 -0.70 2.06
C HIS A 81 -4.96 -1.45 1.34
N VAL A 82 -5.07 -2.78 1.31
CA VAL A 82 -4.22 -3.66 0.50
C VAL A 82 -5.06 -4.75 -0.13
N GLU A 83 -4.80 -5.07 -1.39
CA GLU A 83 -5.48 -6.15 -2.11
C GLU A 83 -4.54 -6.83 -3.10
N GLU A 84 -4.89 -8.04 -3.52
CA GLU A 84 -4.22 -8.71 -4.63
C GLU A 84 -4.61 -8.03 -5.94
N ASP A 85 -3.62 -7.83 -6.79
CA ASP A 85 -3.86 -7.45 -8.17
C ASP A 85 -4.21 -8.69 -8.99
N ASP A 86 -5.51 -8.92 -9.12
CA ASP A 86 -6.08 -10.00 -9.91
C ASP A 86 -5.98 -9.77 -11.43
N ASN A 87 -5.45 -8.65 -11.90
CA ASN A 87 -5.38 -8.37 -13.33
C ASN A 87 -4.26 -9.17 -14.02
N PRO A 88 -4.57 -10.18 -14.85
CA PRO A 88 -3.55 -10.99 -15.50
C PRO A 88 -2.98 -10.32 -16.77
N TYR A 89 -3.46 -9.13 -17.14
CA TYR A 89 -3.18 -8.45 -18.41
C TYR A 89 -2.36 -7.15 -18.26
N LEU A 90 -1.87 -6.83 -17.06
CA LEU A 90 -0.96 -5.70 -16.79
C LEU A 90 0.44 -6.17 -16.38
#